data_AF-B6HTF8-F1
#
_entry.id   AF-B6HTF8-F1
#
_cell.length_a   1.000
_cell.length_b   1.000
_cell.length_c   1.000
_cell.angle_alpha   90.00
_cell.angle_beta   90.00
_cell.angle_gamma   90.00
#
_symmetry.space_group_name_H-M   'P 1'
#
loop_
_entity.id
_entity.type
_entity.pdbx_description
1 polymer ?
#
loop_
_entity_poly.entity_id
_entity_poly.type
_entity_poly.pdbx_seq_one_letter_code
_entity_poly.pdbx_strand_id
1 'polypeptide(L)'
;MEGAAQVASAYESEGGETTYVHLLMNQRTIPLGRSITECGERDDGWCELQTFVKVQKENIAKAKYDESCFGDYSIPAYGDITTGAI
;
A
#
# COMPACT_ATOMS: atom_id res chain seq x y z
N MET A 1 -25.91 44.24 -13.65
CA MET A 1 -25.48 43.92 -12.29
C MET A 1 -25.19 42.43 -12.28
N GLU A 2 -23.96 42.07 -12.59
CA GLU A 2 -23.51 40.68 -12.61
C GLU A 2 -23.25 40.26 -11.16
N GLY A 3 -24.15 39.45 -10.62
CA GLY A 3 -24.01 38.85 -9.30
C GLY A 3 -23.01 37.70 -9.38
N ALA A 4 -21.82 37.90 -8.85
CA ALA A 4 -20.86 36.82 -8.65
C ALA A 4 -21.42 35.83 -7.61
N ALA A 5 -21.73 34.62 -8.05
CA ALA A 5 -22.05 33.53 -7.14
C ALA A 5 -20.78 33.14 -6.36
N GLN A 6 -20.80 33.34 -5.05
CA GLN A 6 -19.75 32.90 -4.13
C GLN A 6 -19.73 31.37 -4.13
N VAL A 7 -18.69 30.77 -4.74
CA VAL A 7 -18.46 29.32 -4.67
C VAL A 7 -17.92 29.00 -3.29
N ALA A 8 -18.77 28.49 -2.40
CA ALA A 8 -18.31 27.90 -1.15
C ALA A 8 -17.37 26.73 -1.47
N SER A 9 -16.19 26.70 -0.85
CA SER A 9 -15.24 25.59 -1.00
C SER A 9 -15.93 24.30 -0.54
N ALA A 10 -16.02 23.31 -1.43
CA ALA A 10 -16.64 22.00 -1.15
C ALA A 10 -15.82 21.11 -0.20
N TYR A 11 -14.79 21.68 0.45
CA TYR A 11 -13.89 20.98 1.35
C TYR A 11 -14.17 21.39 2.79
N GLU A 12 -14.17 20.39 3.68
CA GLU A 12 -14.16 20.59 5.12
C GLU A 12 -13.04 21.59 5.51
N SER A 13 -13.39 22.59 6.30
CA SER A 13 -12.41 23.56 6.82
C SER A 13 -11.57 22.99 7.96
N GLU A 14 -12.01 21.88 8.54
CA GLU A 14 -11.33 21.15 9.61
C GLU A 14 -10.85 19.80 9.07
N GLY A 15 -9.55 19.54 9.13
CA GLY A 15 -8.93 18.35 8.55
C GLY A 15 -7.90 18.70 7.48
N GLY A 16 -6.79 17.96 7.44
CA GLY A 16 -5.76 18.10 6.43
C GLY A 16 -6.10 17.36 5.14
N GLU A 17 -5.41 17.71 4.06
CA GLU A 17 -5.45 16.91 2.82
C GLU A 17 -4.98 15.48 3.12
N THR A 18 -5.78 14.49 2.69
CA THR A 18 -5.43 13.08 2.86
C THR A 18 -5.10 12.47 1.51
N THR A 19 -3.93 11.87 1.38
CA THR A 19 -3.46 11.25 0.14
C THR A 19 -3.61 9.74 0.20
N TYR A 20 -4.05 9.14 -0.90
CA TYR A 20 -4.29 7.70 -1.00
C TYR A 20 -3.56 7.08 -2.19
N VAL A 21 -3.30 5.78 -2.07
CA VAL A 21 -2.86 4.92 -3.17
C VAL A 21 -3.93 3.90 -3.49
N HIS A 22 -4.10 3.62 -4.78
CA HIS A 22 -5.00 2.60 -5.29
C HIS A 22 -4.31 1.88 -6.44
N LEU A 23 -4.21 0.55 -6.33
CA LEU A 23 -3.54 -0.28 -7.32
C LEU A 23 -4.57 -0.96 -8.21
N LEU A 24 -4.31 -0.90 -9.52
CA LEU A 24 -5.09 -1.55 -10.55
C LEU A 24 -4.21 -2.58 -11.26
N MET A 25 -4.67 -3.82 -11.30
CA MET A 25 -4.04 -4.88 -12.10
C MET A 25 -5.04 -5.36 -13.15
N ASN A 26 -4.69 -5.25 -14.43
CA ASN A 26 -5.57 -5.61 -15.55
C ASN A 26 -6.97 -4.98 -15.44
N GLN A 27 -7.02 -3.67 -15.12
CA GLN A 27 -8.25 -2.90 -14.91
C GLN A 27 -9.14 -3.40 -13.74
N ARG A 28 -8.61 -4.21 -12.82
CA ARG A 28 -9.29 -4.59 -11.58
C ARG A 28 -8.60 -3.98 -10.37
N THR A 29 -9.40 -3.47 -9.44
CA THR A 29 -8.96 -3.00 -8.14
C THR A 29 -8.30 -4.14 -7.37
N ILE A 30 -7.10 -3.88 -6.86
CA ILE A 30 -6.44 -4.75 -5.89
C ILE A 30 -6.91 -4.33 -4.49
N PRO A 31 -7.53 -5.22 -3.71
CA PRO A 31 -8.03 -4.89 -2.38
C PRO A 31 -6.86 -4.81 -1.38
N LEU A 32 -6.25 -3.62 -1.26
CA LEU A 32 -5.05 -3.42 -0.43
C LEU A 32 -5.27 -3.81 1.04
N GLY A 33 -6.45 -3.56 1.61
CA GLY A 33 -6.81 -3.97 2.98
C GLY A 33 -6.67 -5.47 3.27
N ARG A 34 -6.86 -6.32 2.25
CA ARG A 34 -6.70 -7.78 2.39
C ARG A 34 -5.26 -8.21 2.51
N SER A 35 -4.33 -7.46 1.90
CA SER A 35 -2.90 -7.76 1.90
C SER A 35 -2.13 -6.98 2.97
N ILE A 36 -2.66 -5.82 3.36
CA ILE A 36 -2.07 -4.86 4.29
C ILE A 36 -3.19 -4.46 5.26
N THR A 37 -3.24 -5.11 6.43
CA THR A 37 -4.34 -4.93 7.39
C THR A 37 -4.42 -3.51 7.93
N GLU A 38 -3.32 -2.76 7.95
CA GLU A 38 -3.26 -1.36 8.35
C GLU A 38 -4.03 -0.43 7.41
N CYS A 39 -4.27 -0.84 6.16
CA CYS A 39 -5.11 -0.08 5.23
C CYS A 39 -6.61 -0.17 5.57
N GLY A 40 -6.98 -1.02 6.54
CA GLY A 40 -8.35 -1.26 6.97
C GLY A 40 -9.16 -2.18 6.04
N GLU A 41 -10.28 -2.68 6.54
CA GLU A 41 -11.22 -3.51 5.76
C GLU A 41 -12.07 -2.61 4.85
N ARG A 42 -11.51 -2.25 3.68
CA ARG A 42 -12.17 -1.43 2.66
C ARG A 42 -12.42 -2.22 1.37
N ASP A 43 -13.61 -2.07 0.82
CA ASP A 43 -14.00 -2.72 -0.44
C ASP A 43 -13.50 -1.97 -1.68
N ASP A 44 -13.12 -0.70 -1.55
CA ASP A 44 -12.66 0.14 -2.66
C ASP A 44 -11.17 -0.05 -3.00
N GLY A 45 -10.42 -0.79 -2.18
CA GLY A 45 -9.00 -1.06 -2.38
C GLY A 45 -8.07 0.13 -2.15
N TRP A 46 -8.55 1.21 -1.54
CA TRP A 46 -7.74 2.39 -1.23
C TRP A 46 -6.94 2.16 0.05
N CYS A 47 -5.75 2.75 0.11
CA CYS A 47 -4.95 2.81 1.33
C CYS A 47 -4.38 4.22 1.50
N GLU A 48 -4.33 4.72 2.73
CA GLU A 48 -3.67 6.00 3.01
C GLU A 48 -2.17 5.90 2.68
N LEU A 49 -1.62 6.92 2.03
CA LEU A 49 -0.30 6.85 1.42
C LEU A 49 0.81 6.60 2.44
N GLN A 50 0.80 7.29 3.58
CA GLN A 50 1.82 7.12 4.63
C GLN A 50 1.76 5.71 5.23
N THR A 51 0.56 5.18 5.41
CA THR A 51 0.31 3.81 5.87
C THR A 51 0.89 2.80 4.90
N PHE A 52 0.59 2.94 3.61
CA PHE A 52 1.16 2.09 2.57
C PHE A 52 2.69 2.16 2.55
N VAL A 53 3.28 3.37 2.54
CA VAL A 53 4.73 3.57 2.53
C VAL A 53 5.40 2.96 3.76
N LYS A 54 4.80 3.08 4.94
CA LYS A 54 5.30 2.46 6.18
C LYS A 54 5.41 0.95 6.02
N VAL A 55 4.33 0.29 5.58
CA VAL A 55 4.31 -1.17 5.41
C VAL A 55 5.30 -1.62 4.32
N GLN A 56 5.41 -0.87 3.22
CA GLN A 56 6.38 -1.20 2.18
C GLN A 56 7.84 -1.12 2.66
N LYS A 57 8.18 -0.20 3.57
CA LYS A 57 9.52 -0.16 4.18
C LYS A 57 9.80 -1.43 4.98
N GLU A 58 8.83 -1.93 5.73
CA GLU A 58 8.96 -3.20 6.47
C GLU A 58 9.13 -4.39 5.51
N ASN A 59 8.39 -4.40 4.39
CA ASN A 59 8.51 -5.44 3.36
C ASN A 59 9.88 -5.44 2.68
N ILE A 60 10.46 -4.26 2.42
CA ILE A 60 11.83 -4.15 1.87
C ILE A 60 12.85 -4.76 2.83
N ALA A 61 12.73 -4.49 4.14
CA ALA A 61 13.60 -5.10 5.14
C ALA A 61 13.44 -6.63 5.22
N LYS A 62 12.19 -7.12 5.14
CA LYS A 62 11.88 -8.57 5.13
C LYS A 62 12.41 -9.29 3.89
N ALA A 63 12.44 -8.61 2.74
CA ALA A 63 12.85 -9.21 1.47
C ALA A 63 14.32 -9.65 1.44
N LYS A 64 15.19 -9.01 2.26
CA LYS A 64 16.63 -9.32 2.36
C LYS A 64 17.29 -9.53 0.99
N TYR A 65 17.19 -8.52 0.12
CA TYR A 65 17.52 -8.67 -1.31
C TYR A 65 18.86 -9.34 -1.59
N ASP A 66 19.96 -8.86 -0.97
CA ASP A 66 21.30 -9.37 -1.26
C ASP A 66 21.47 -10.83 -0.81
N GLU A 67 20.96 -11.15 0.38
CA GLU A 67 20.90 -12.52 0.88
C GLU A 67 20.08 -13.39 -0.08
N SER A 68 18.87 -12.97 -0.46
CA SER A 68 17.97 -13.73 -1.33
C SER A 68 18.51 -13.97 -2.75
N CYS A 69 19.30 -13.04 -3.29
CA CYS A 69 19.82 -13.11 -4.66
C CYS A 69 21.24 -13.71 -4.77
N PHE A 70 22.08 -13.50 -3.76
CA PHE A 70 23.51 -13.82 -3.83
C PHE A 70 24.00 -14.69 -2.65
N GLY A 71 23.11 -15.06 -1.73
CA GLY A 71 23.45 -15.95 -0.63
C GLY A 71 23.71 -17.38 -1.07
N ASP A 72 24.52 -18.08 -0.26
CA ASP A 72 24.86 -19.49 -0.47
C ASP A 72 23.98 -20.35 0.44
N TYR A 73 22.92 -20.94 -0.12
CA TYR A 73 21.95 -21.76 0.61
C TYR A 73 21.91 -23.19 0.07
N SER A 74 21.68 -24.15 0.96
CA SER A 74 21.28 -25.49 0.57
C SER A 74 19.85 -25.50 0.03
N ILE A 75 19.57 -26.37 -0.93
CA ILE A 75 18.22 -26.54 -1.49
C ILE A 75 17.27 -27.02 -0.37
N PRO A 76 16.21 -26.26 -0.04
CA PRO A 76 15.25 -26.64 1.00
C PRO A 76 14.37 -27.81 0.52
N ALA A 77 13.71 -28.50 1.46
CA ALA A 77 12.85 -29.61 1.08
C ALA A 77 11.60 -29.11 0.35
N TYR A 78 10.95 -30.01 -0.39
CA TYR A 78 9.69 -29.67 -1.06
C TYR A 78 8.64 -29.21 -0.04
N GLY A 79 8.16 -27.98 -0.21
CA GLY A 79 7.14 -27.39 0.66
C GLY A 79 7.68 -26.51 1.79
N ASP A 80 9.00 -26.43 1.96
CA ASP A 80 9.60 -25.48 2.90
C ASP A 80 9.51 -24.06 2.30
N ILE A 81 8.66 -23.22 2.91
CA ILE A 81 8.46 -21.83 2.51
C ILE A 81 8.94 -20.92 3.64
N THR A 82 9.94 -20.10 3.37
CA THR A 82 10.43 -19.05 4.27
C THR A 82 10.01 -17.66 3.78
N THR A 83 10.05 -16.66 4.67
CA THR A 83 9.80 -15.25 4.32
C THR A 83 11.13 -14.52 4.25
N GLY A 84 11.55 -14.12 3.05
CA GLY A 84 12.85 -13.52 2.79
C GLY A 84 13.84 -14.56 2.24
N ALA A 85 15.07 -14.55 2.74
CA ALA A 85 16.09 -15.53 2.38
C ALA A 85 15.73 -16.96 2.86
N ILE A 86 16.27 -17.96 2.16
CA ILE A 86 16.11 -19.41 2.43
C ILE A 86 16.64 -19.77 3.81
#